data_AF-A0A9W9VQ03-F1
#
_entry.id   AF-A0A9W9VQ03-F1
#
_cell.length_a   1.000
_cell.length_b   1.000
_cell.length_c   1.000
_cell.angle_alpha   90.00
_cell.angle_beta   90.00
_cell.angle_gamma   90.00
#
_symmetry.space_group_name_H-M   'P 1'
#
loop_
_entity.id
_entity.type
_entity.pdbx_description
1 polymer ?
#
loop_
_entity_poly.entity_id
_entity_poly.type
_entity_poly.pdbx_seq_one_letter_code
_entity_poly.pdbx_strand_id
1 'polypeptide(L)'
;MVYAPSDHKKLHDCNMGSFFARTLGSCVGVQNGAQWKNTRSHLDPHFSFTSANSVIATTKDAIKTWAETIPHEANAGVSGPFELDAIVACRQLPFRLIAMALYGEVFSEELFGRLWDLNTLHEEVTFVTFLSPAAKNWWYPWLPTKANATLRKFNKLWKELNLDAVSLARKRGISIPLEGMYQAVENGNIDMTSFLQSLDEIIFTNIDITSTIFAYCLINLAGHPDEQNNLRNEILSKENDIATLDRYLKEENTQLHHVYLELLRNNPPACSIPVWKTNFDTGFSLPEMTAKDKYIGGYLIPAATPVIIDVRRLNQDSPIWAPDGKVFDQAVGILSRDWMHGTVCMGMD
;
A
#
# COMPACT_ATOMS: atom_id res chain seq x y z
N MET A 1 -17.37 -7.76 -23.02
CA MET A 1 -17.90 -6.39 -22.86
C MET A 1 -17.14 -5.78 -21.70
N VAL A 2 -16.07 -5.02 -22.00
CA VAL A 2 -15.20 -4.41 -20.99
C VAL A 2 -15.96 -3.21 -20.43
N TYR A 3 -16.28 -3.25 -19.14
CA TYR A 3 -17.06 -2.22 -18.47
C TYR A 3 -16.19 -0.97 -18.24
N ALA A 4 -16.78 0.20 -18.41
CA ALA A 4 -16.15 1.44 -17.97
C ALA A 4 -16.13 1.48 -16.43
N PRO A 5 -15.00 1.81 -15.78
CA PRO A 5 -14.85 1.95 -14.33
C PRO A 5 -15.82 2.94 -13.63
N SER A 6 -16.55 3.74 -14.39
CA SER A 6 -17.24 4.94 -13.90
C SER A 6 -18.53 4.71 -13.11
N ASP A 7 -19.07 3.48 -13.11
CA ASP A 7 -20.41 3.22 -12.56
C ASP A 7 -20.38 2.48 -11.21
N HIS A 8 -19.21 2.00 -10.78
CA HIS A 8 -19.04 1.30 -9.51
C HIS A 8 -19.15 2.28 -8.33
N LYS A 9 -19.85 1.87 -7.27
CA LYS A 9 -20.01 2.68 -6.05
C LYS A 9 -19.35 1.96 -4.89
N LYS A 10 -18.45 2.62 -4.18
CA LYS A 10 -17.98 2.23 -2.86
C LYS A 10 -18.86 2.94 -1.82
N LEU A 11 -19.26 2.24 -0.77
CA LEU A 11 -19.90 2.92 0.36
C LEU A 11 -18.85 3.79 1.05
N HIS A 12 -19.24 4.97 1.52
CA HIS A 12 -18.30 5.90 2.21
C HIS A 12 -17.63 5.29 3.45
N ASP A 13 -18.16 4.19 3.96
CA ASP A 13 -17.65 3.46 5.11
C ASP A 13 -17.13 2.07 4.74
N CYS A 14 -17.13 1.68 3.46
CA CYS A 14 -16.81 0.34 2.98
C CYS A 14 -17.55 -0.79 3.73
N ASN A 15 -18.76 -0.53 4.25
CA ASN A 15 -19.50 -1.44 5.14
C ASN A 15 -18.77 -1.80 6.46
N MET A 16 -17.77 -0.99 6.84
CA MET A 16 -17.01 -1.09 8.09
C MET A 16 -17.57 -0.17 9.19
N GLY A 17 -18.53 0.70 8.85
CA GLY A 17 -19.32 1.47 9.80
C GLY A 17 -18.70 2.82 10.23
N SER A 18 -19.32 3.42 11.24
CA SER A 18 -19.12 4.84 11.58
C SER A 18 -17.68 5.23 11.93
N PHE A 19 -16.93 4.36 12.59
CA PHE A 19 -15.54 4.65 12.94
C PHE A 19 -14.64 4.68 11.69
N PHE A 20 -14.80 3.73 10.76
CA PHE A 20 -14.10 3.74 9.47
C PHE A 20 -14.38 5.02 8.69
N ALA A 21 -15.66 5.43 8.59
CA ALA A 21 -16.06 6.64 7.88
C ALA A 21 -15.33 7.90 8.37
N ARG A 22 -15.00 7.96 9.67
CA ARG A 22 -14.29 9.08 10.30
C ARG A 22 -12.77 8.99 10.19
N THR A 23 -12.23 7.80 9.94
CA THR A 23 -10.78 7.56 9.79
C THR A 23 -10.36 7.67 8.33
N LEU A 24 -11.01 6.93 7.42
CA LEU A 24 -10.63 6.82 6.00
C LEU A 24 -11.78 7.10 5.02
N GLY A 25 -12.98 7.44 5.49
CA GLY A 25 -14.17 7.54 4.62
C GLY A 25 -14.14 8.63 3.55
N SER A 26 -13.15 9.53 3.59
CA SER A 26 -12.89 10.58 2.60
C SER A 26 -11.52 10.44 1.94
N CYS A 27 -10.76 9.36 2.18
CA CYS A 27 -9.52 9.12 1.44
C CYS A 27 -9.81 8.77 -0.03
N VAL A 28 -8.83 9.02 -0.91
CA VAL A 28 -9.01 8.84 -2.35
C VAL A 28 -9.38 7.40 -2.72
N GLY A 29 -8.88 6.37 -2.03
CA GLY A 29 -9.24 4.98 -2.32
C GLY A 29 -10.70 4.59 -2.02
N VAL A 30 -11.40 5.37 -1.17
CA VAL A 30 -12.79 5.12 -0.77
C VAL A 30 -13.79 6.04 -1.49
N GLN A 31 -13.33 7.20 -1.98
CA GLN A 31 -14.15 8.14 -2.73
C GLN A 31 -14.68 7.54 -4.05
N ASN A 32 -15.73 8.15 -4.60
CA ASN A 32 -16.32 7.74 -5.88
C ASN A 32 -16.68 8.92 -6.78
N GLY A 33 -16.91 8.63 -8.06
CA GLY A 33 -17.50 9.56 -9.01
C GLY A 33 -16.70 10.86 -9.18
N ALA A 34 -17.39 11.99 -9.21
CA ALA A 34 -16.77 13.30 -9.43
C ALA A 34 -15.79 13.70 -8.31
N GLN A 35 -16.10 13.37 -7.05
CA GLN A 35 -15.23 13.68 -5.91
C GLN A 35 -13.90 12.94 -6.04
N TRP A 36 -13.95 11.63 -6.32
CA TRP A 36 -12.76 10.82 -6.58
C TRP A 36 -11.93 11.38 -7.73
N LYS A 37 -12.55 11.66 -8.89
CA LYS A 37 -11.84 12.23 -10.05
C LYS A 37 -11.13 13.54 -9.69
N ASN A 38 -11.81 14.40 -8.96
CA ASN A 38 -11.29 15.70 -8.54
C ASN A 38 -10.10 15.53 -7.57
N THR A 39 -10.27 14.81 -6.47
CA THR A 39 -9.18 14.55 -5.50
C THR A 39 -7.99 13.90 -6.19
N ARG A 40 -8.23 12.82 -6.94
CA ARG A 40 -7.20 12.06 -7.66
C ARG A 40 -6.40 12.95 -8.63
N SER A 41 -7.03 13.89 -9.32
CA SER A 41 -6.34 14.81 -10.24
C SER A 41 -5.28 15.69 -9.58
N HIS A 42 -5.37 15.93 -8.27
CA HIS A 42 -4.40 16.70 -7.49
C HIS A 42 -3.34 15.83 -6.81
N LEU A 43 -3.57 14.52 -6.67
CA LEU A 43 -2.67 13.59 -5.97
C LEU A 43 -1.82 12.78 -6.97
N ASP A 44 -2.43 12.20 -8.00
CA ASP A 44 -1.78 11.32 -8.98
C ASP A 44 -0.53 11.89 -9.64
N PRO A 45 -0.44 13.17 -10.03
CA PRO A 45 0.76 13.70 -10.68
C PRO A 45 2.03 13.50 -9.86
N HIS A 46 1.91 13.49 -8.53
CA HIS A 46 3.03 13.30 -7.61
C HIS A 46 3.48 11.83 -7.47
N PHE A 47 2.64 10.88 -7.89
CA PHE A 47 2.92 9.44 -7.87
C PHE A 47 3.01 8.85 -9.28
N SER A 48 3.19 9.70 -10.29
CA SER A 48 3.41 9.27 -11.66
C SER A 48 4.70 8.45 -11.79
N PHE A 49 4.80 7.66 -12.86
CA PHE A 49 6.02 6.93 -13.19
C PHE A 49 7.25 7.85 -13.27
N THR A 50 7.09 9.04 -13.86
CA THR A 50 8.16 10.06 -13.92
C THR A 50 8.57 10.53 -12.53
N SER A 51 7.60 10.76 -11.64
CA SER A 51 7.84 11.20 -10.25
C SER A 51 8.55 10.10 -9.44
N ALA A 52 8.12 8.85 -9.57
CA ALA A 52 8.79 7.70 -8.96
C ALA A 52 10.23 7.53 -9.47
N ASN A 53 10.46 7.70 -10.77
CA ASN A 53 11.81 7.59 -11.33
C ASN A 53 12.75 8.69 -10.84
N SER A 54 12.23 9.88 -10.53
CA SER A 54 13.05 10.99 -10.04
C SER A 54 13.69 10.71 -8.67
N VAL A 55 13.11 9.81 -7.87
CA VAL A 55 13.59 9.48 -6.51
C VAL A 55 14.39 8.18 -6.43
N ILE A 56 14.55 7.43 -7.53
CA ILE A 56 15.23 6.11 -7.55
C ILE A 56 16.63 6.15 -6.92
N ALA A 57 17.42 7.19 -7.21
CA ALA A 57 18.78 7.29 -6.69
C ALA A 57 18.78 7.38 -5.16
N THR A 58 17.95 8.26 -4.60
CA THR A 58 17.79 8.42 -3.15
C THR A 58 17.20 7.17 -2.50
N THR A 59 16.26 6.51 -3.16
CA THR A 59 15.70 5.22 -2.72
C THR A 59 16.79 4.13 -2.69
N LYS A 60 17.64 4.04 -3.72
CA LYS A 60 18.75 3.08 -3.79
C LYS A 60 19.71 3.30 -2.63
N ASP A 61 20.08 4.55 -2.35
CA ASP A 61 20.97 4.88 -1.23
C ASP A 61 20.37 4.49 0.12
N ALA A 62 19.08 4.79 0.34
CA ALA A 62 18.39 4.39 1.57
C ALA A 62 18.32 2.87 1.76
N ILE A 63 18.02 2.13 0.68
CA ILE A 63 18.00 0.65 0.70
C ILE A 63 19.41 0.10 0.97
N LYS A 64 20.45 0.69 0.37
CA LYS A 64 21.83 0.30 0.59
C LYS A 64 22.24 0.51 2.05
N THR A 65 21.96 1.69 2.61
CA THR A 65 22.22 1.97 4.03
C THR A 65 21.50 0.98 4.93
N TRP A 66 20.23 0.69 4.67
CA TRP A 66 19.48 -0.33 5.42
C TRP A 66 20.12 -1.72 5.31
N ALA A 67 20.52 -2.15 4.12
CA ALA A 67 21.17 -3.44 3.93
C ALA A 67 22.52 -3.55 4.66
N GLU A 68 23.25 -2.44 4.76
CA GLU A 68 24.51 -2.34 5.50
C GLU A 68 24.31 -2.31 7.03
N THR A 69 23.19 -1.79 7.54
CA THR A 69 22.91 -1.75 9.00
C THR A 69 22.40 -3.08 9.54
N ILE A 70 21.67 -3.87 8.73
CA ILE A 70 21.09 -5.15 9.14
C ILE A 70 22.08 -6.07 9.87
N PRO A 71 23.30 -6.36 9.35
CA PRO A 71 24.23 -7.26 10.04
C PRO A 71 24.68 -6.72 11.40
N HIS A 72 24.78 -5.39 11.55
CA HIS A 72 25.19 -4.77 12.81
C HIS A 72 24.10 -4.90 13.88
N GLU A 73 22.84 -4.79 13.49
CA GLU A 73 21.68 -4.98 14.36
C GLU A 73 21.48 -6.45 14.75
N ALA A 74 21.72 -7.38 13.82
CA ALA A 74 21.53 -8.81 14.03
C ALA A 74 22.65 -9.46 14.87
N ASN A 75 23.91 -9.09 14.64
CA ASN A 75 25.06 -9.82 15.19
C ASN A 75 25.88 -9.07 16.25
N ALA A 76 25.53 -7.82 16.62
CA ALA A 76 26.22 -7.03 17.64
C ALA A 76 27.78 -7.12 17.63
N GLY A 77 28.38 -7.19 16.43
CA GLY A 77 29.85 -7.18 16.26
C GLY A 77 30.52 -8.48 15.78
N VAL A 78 29.79 -9.54 15.41
CA VAL A 78 30.39 -10.75 14.81
C VAL A 78 30.27 -10.74 13.27
N SER A 79 31.41 -10.79 12.58
CA SER A 79 31.46 -10.94 11.12
C SER A 79 31.10 -12.37 10.72
N GLY A 80 30.10 -12.53 9.85
CA GLY A 80 29.61 -13.83 9.40
C GLY A 80 28.15 -13.78 8.94
N PRO A 81 27.56 -14.94 8.58
CA PRO A 81 26.12 -15.05 8.37
C PRO A 81 25.36 -14.62 9.63
N PHE A 82 24.15 -14.09 9.46
CA PHE A 82 23.27 -13.67 10.53
C PHE A 82 21.87 -14.22 10.28
N GLU A 83 21.08 -14.31 11.35
CA GLU A 83 19.68 -14.69 11.31
C GLU A 83 18.82 -13.54 11.82
N LEU A 84 17.70 -13.29 11.15
CA LEU A 84 16.72 -12.29 11.57
C LEU A 84 15.31 -12.66 11.10
N ASP A 85 14.32 -12.05 11.71
CA ASP A 85 12.94 -12.09 11.24
C ASP A 85 12.75 -11.06 10.11
N ALA A 86 12.53 -11.54 8.89
CA ALA A 86 12.39 -10.70 7.70
C ALA A 86 11.21 -9.72 7.82
N ILE A 87 10.10 -10.10 8.46
CA ILE A 87 8.93 -9.24 8.65
C ILE A 87 9.30 -8.06 9.56
N VAL A 88 10.04 -8.34 10.65
CA VAL A 88 10.51 -7.31 11.58
C VAL A 88 11.52 -6.38 10.90
N ALA A 89 12.52 -6.93 10.21
CA ALA A 89 13.58 -6.14 9.56
C ALA A 89 13.06 -5.26 8.41
N CYS A 90 12.02 -5.71 7.71
CA CYS A 90 11.44 -4.99 6.57
C CYS A 90 10.38 -3.96 6.98
N ARG A 91 9.92 -3.93 8.24
CA ARG A 91 8.76 -3.13 8.66
C ARG A 91 8.93 -1.63 8.42
N GLN A 92 10.11 -1.10 8.75
CA GLN A 92 10.36 0.35 8.69
C GLN A 92 10.75 0.85 7.30
N LEU A 93 11.37 0.00 6.47
CA LEU A 93 11.98 0.45 5.23
C LEU A 93 10.95 1.06 4.26
N PRO A 94 9.83 0.39 3.89
CA PRO A 94 8.85 0.99 3.00
C PRO A 94 8.22 2.27 3.55
N PHE A 95 7.95 2.32 4.86
CA PHE A 95 7.44 3.54 5.52
C PHE A 95 8.37 4.72 5.28
N ARG A 96 9.67 4.49 5.48
CA ARG A 96 10.72 5.48 5.27
C ARG A 96 10.79 5.91 3.82
N LEU A 97 10.75 4.98 2.87
CA LEU A 97 10.82 5.28 1.44
C LEU A 97 9.61 6.10 0.97
N ILE A 98 8.40 5.76 1.42
CA ILE A 98 7.17 6.52 1.10
C ILE A 98 7.25 7.93 1.71
N ALA A 99 7.70 8.04 2.97
CA ALA A 99 7.90 9.33 3.61
C ALA A 99 8.94 10.19 2.87
N MET A 100 10.07 9.61 2.47
CA MET A 100 11.09 10.30 1.67
C MET A 100 10.51 10.81 0.35
N ALA A 101 9.71 10.00 -0.35
CA ALA A 101 9.07 10.40 -1.59
C ALA A 101 8.06 11.55 -1.38
N LEU A 102 7.24 11.50 -0.32
CA LEU A 102 6.20 12.50 -0.06
C LEU A 102 6.75 13.84 0.45
N TYR A 103 7.70 13.79 1.40
CA TYR A 103 8.26 14.96 2.06
C TYR A 103 9.49 15.53 1.34
N GLY A 104 10.07 14.80 0.38
CA GLY A 104 11.20 15.25 -0.43
C GLY A 104 12.37 15.74 0.43
N GLU A 105 12.97 16.87 0.05
CA GLU A 105 14.13 17.45 0.77
C GLU A 105 13.80 18.00 2.17
N VAL A 106 12.51 18.06 2.55
CA VAL A 106 12.11 18.38 3.93
C VAL A 106 12.25 17.16 4.85
N PHE A 107 12.32 15.95 4.29
CA PHE A 107 12.53 14.73 5.05
C PHE A 107 13.82 14.80 5.90
N SER A 108 13.69 14.40 7.16
CA SER A 108 14.78 14.34 8.13
C SER A 108 14.55 13.22 9.13
N GLU A 109 15.58 12.79 9.87
CA GLU A 109 15.41 11.81 10.95
C GLU A 109 14.43 12.28 12.04
N GLU A 110 14.39 13.59 12.31
CA GLU A 110 13.44 14.17 13.26
C GLU A 110 12.00 14.04 12.75
N LEU A 111 11.77 14.34 11.47
CA LEU A 111 10.44 14.18 10.86
C LEU A 111 10.04 12.69 10.82
N PHE A 112 10.98 11.81 10.48
CA PHE A 112 10.76 10.37 10.48
C PHE A 112 10.41 9.85 11.88
N GLY A 113 11.10 10.29 12.93
CA GLY A 113 10.77 9.96 14.31
C GLY A 113 9.35 10.39 14.69
N ARG A 114 8.94 11.61 14.34
CA ARG A 114 7.56 12.09 14.55
C ARG A 114 6.52 11.27 13.79
N LEU A 115 6.81 10.88 12.55
CA LEU A 115 5.95 10.00 11.74
C LEU A 115 5.83 8.61 12.37
N TRP A 116 6.93 8.05 12.87
CA TRP A 116 6.97 6.75 13.52
C TRP A 116 6.19 6.73 14.84
N ASP A 117 6.30 7.79 15.64
CA ASP A 117 5.50 7.96 16.86
C ASP A 117 4.00 8.05 16.53
N LEU A 118 3.63 8.74 15.45
CA LEU A 118 2.26 8.79 14.95
C LEU A 118 1.75 7.42 14.49
N ASN A 119 2.61 6.60 13.87
CA ASN A 119 2.23 5.25 13.46
C ASN A 119 1.73 4.41 14.65
N THR A 120 2.32 4.57 15.83
CA THR A 120 1.85 3.88 17.04
C THR A 120 0.40 4.25 17.40
N LEU A 121 0.03 5.54 17.26
CA LEU A 121 -1.36 5.98 17.45
C LEU A 121 -2.27 5.48 16.33
N HIS A 122 -1.77 5.49 15.08
CA HIS A 122 -2.51 5.02 13.91
C HIS A 122 -2.83 3.52 14.01
N GLU A 123 -1.92 2.69 14.53
CA GLU A 123 -2.17 1.26 14.76
C GLU A 123 -3.32 1.03 15.76
N GLU A 124 -3.41 1.83 16.84
CA GLU A 124 -4.56 1.78 17.75
C GLU A 124 -5.88 2.17 17.05
N VAL A 125 -5.85 3.20 16.20
CA VAL A 125 -7.00 3.65 15.43
C VAL A 125 -7.44 2.57 14.44
N THR A 126 -6.50 2.02 13.67
CA THR A 126 -6.72 0.97 12.67
C THR A 126 -7.33 -0.27 13.29
N PHE A 127 -6.84 -0.70 14.45
CA PHE A 127 -7.42 -1.83 15.17
C PHE A 127 -8.91 -1.62 15.47
N VAL A 128 -9.30 -0.44 15.95
CA VAL A 128 -10.71 -0.14 16.22
C VAL A 128 -11.52 -0.03 14.93
N THR A 129 -10.96 0.61 13.90
CA THR A 129 -11.56 0.78 12.58
C THR A 129 -12.02 -0.55 11.97
N PHE A 130 -11.17 -1.58 11.99
CA PHE A 130 -11.48 -2.84 11.33
C PHE A 130 -12.07 -3.91 12.27
N LEU A 131 -11.72 -3.91 13.55
CA LEU A 131 -11.96 -5.07 14.43
C LEU A 131 -12.94 -4.80 15.59
N SER A 132 -13.45 -3.58 15.77
CA SER A 132 -14.40 -3.29 16.86
C SER A 132 -15.87 -3.32 16.40
N PRO A 133 -16.69 -4.31 16.80
CA PRO A 133 -18.10 -4.35 16.42
C PRO A 133 -18.90 -3.15 16.97
N ALA A 134 -18.60 -2.69 18.17
CA ALA A 134 -19.26 -1.54 18.78
C ALA A 134 -19.01 -0.25 17.99
N ALA A 135 -17.79 -0.07 17.48
CA ALA A 135 -17.36 1.12 16.75
C ALA A 135 -18.04 1.29 15.37
N LYS A 136 -18.66 0.23 14.84
CA LYS A 136 -19.41 0.28 13.59
C LYS A 136 -20.69 1.11 13.68
N ASN A 137 -21.28 1.22 14.88
CA ASN A 137 -22.58 1.83 15.09
C ASN A 137 -22.58 3.36 14.93
N TRP A 138 -23.65 3.89 14.35
CA TRP A 138 -23.82 5.34 14.10
C TRP A 138 -23.74 6.22 15.35
N TRP A 139 -24.05 5.67 16.54
CA TRP A 139 -24.02 6.39 17.81
C TRP A 139 -22.66 6.37 18.53
N TYR A 140 -21.74 5.51 18.09
CA TYR A 140 -20.42 5.38 18.71
C TYR A 140 -19.62 6.71 18.76
N PRO A 141 -19.69 7.61 17.76
CA PRO A 141 -18.95 8.88 17.79
C PRO A 141 -19.27 9.79 18.98
N TRP A 142 -20.45 9.67 19.57
CA TRP A 142 -20.87 10.51 20.70
C TRP A 142 -20.43 9.98 22.06
N LEU A 143 -19.89 8.77 22.11
CA LEU A 143 -19.40 8.19 23.36
C LEU A 143 -18.01 8.72 23.71
N PRO A 144 -17.72 9.00 24.99
CA PRO A 144 -16.40 9.43 25.46
C PRO A 144 -15.44 8.23 25.58
N THR A 145 -15.26 7.46 24.50
CA THR A 145 -14.39 6.27 24.50
C THR A 145 -12.92 6.66 24.33
N LYS A 146 -12.01 5.79 24.80
CA LYS A 146 -10.57 5.90 24.51
C LYS A 146 -10.32 5.98 23.00
N ALA A 147 -10.98 5.13 22.21
CA ALA A 147 -10.85 5.12 20.75
C ALA A 147 -11.20 6.47 20.10
N ASN A 148 -12.30 7.10 20.51
CA ASN A 148 -12.67 8.42 20.01
C ASN A 148 -11.67 9.50 20.42
N ALA A 149 -11.09 9.41 21.62
CA ALA A 149 -10.04 10.31 22.07
C ALA A 149 -8.73 10.11 21.29
N THR A 150 -8.33 8.86 21.05
CA THR A 150 -7.15 8.50 20.24
C THR A 150 -7.29 9.00 18.81
N LEU A 151 -8.44 8.78 18.15
CA LEU A 151 -8.69 9.28 16.79
C LEU A 151 -8.61 10.81 16.72
N ARG A 152 -9.19 11.53 17.69
CA ARG A 152 -9.08 13.00 17.75
C ARG A 152 -7.62 13.46 17.93
N LYS A 153 -6.86 12.77 18.79
CA LYS A 153 -5.45 13.05 19.03
C LYS A 153 -4.62 12.81 17.76
N PHE A 154 -4.82 11.68 17.10
CA PHE A 154 -4.17 11.34 15.83
C PHE A 154 -4.45 12.40 14.77
N ASN A 155 -5.73 12.71 14.48
CA ASN A 155 -6.10 13.70 13.46
C ASN A 155 -5.48 15.08 13.73
N LYS A 156 -5.42 15.49 15.00
CA LYS A 156 -4.80 16.77 15.39
C LYS A 156 -3.30 16.76 15.08
N LEU A 157 -2.57 15.78 15.61
CA LEU A 157 -1.11 15.71 15.45
C LEU A 157 -0.71 15.47 14.00
N TRP A 158 -1.50 14.69 13.26
CA TRP A 158 -1.31 14.42 11.85
C TRP A 158 -1.44 15.69 11.00
N LYS A 159 -2.47 16.49 11.28
CA LYS A 159 -2.65 17.80 10.65
C LYS A 159 -1.48 18.74 10.96
N GLU A 160 -1.10 18.85 12.23
CA GLU A 160 -0.01 19.72 12.67
C GLU A 160 1.31 19.35 11.98
N LEU A 161 1.66 18.06 11.95
CA LEU A 161 2.89 17.59 11.29
C LEU A 161 2.93 17.95 9.80
N ASN A 162 1.86 17.71 9.05
CA ASN A 162 1.83 18.02 7.62
C ASN A 162 1.89 19.53 7.35
N LEU A 163 1.19 20.34 8.14
CA LEU A 163 1.23 21.80 8.00
C LEU A 163 2.60 22.39 8.39
N ASP A 164 3.29 21.81 9.38
CA ASP A 164 4.66 22.16 9.71
C ASP A 164 5.60 21.89 8.51
N ALA A 165 5.47 20.72 7.88
CA ALA A 165 6.29 20.33 6.73
C ALA A 165 6.04 21.24 5.52
N VAL A 166 4.77 21.54 5.20
CA VAL A 166 4.39 22.54 4.18
C VAL A 166 5.01 23.90 4.48
N SER A 167 4.89 24.36 5.73
CA SER A 167 5.43 25.66 6.15
C SER A 167 6.96 25.70 6.01
N LEU A 168 7.64 24.59 6.34
CA LEU A 168 9.08 24.47 6.22
C LEU A 168 9.54 24.45 4.76
N ALA A 169 8.85 23.71 3.88
CA ALA A 169 9.11 23.68 2.44
C ALA A 169 9.04 25.10 1.85
N ARG A 170 7.96 25.83 2.15
CA ARG A 170 7.75 27.21 1.72
C ARG A 170 8.82 28.17 2.25
N LYS A 171 9.19 28.07 3.53
CA LYS A 171 10.26 28.89 4.12
C LYS A 171 11.61 28.66 3.45
N ARG A 172 11.89 27.43 3.02
CA ARG A 172 13.12 27.06 2.32
C ARG A 172 13.06 27.31 0.81
N GLY A 173 11.88 27.62 0.26
CA GLY A 173 11.68 27.78 -1.17
C GLY A 173 11.81 26.47 -1.97
N ILE A 174 11.51 25.33 -1.33
CA ILE A 174 11.64 24.00 -1.93
C ILE A 174 10.26 23.48 -2.32
N SER A 175 10.16 22.93 -3.53
CA SER A 175 8.95 22.26 -4.01
C SER A 175 8.97 20.79 -3.57
N ILE A 176 7.97 20.37 -2.80
CA ILE A 176 7.79 18.97 -2.38
C ILE A 176 6.39 18.47 -2.75
N PRO A 177 6.19 17.16 -2.99
CA PRO A 177 4.88 16.60 -3.33
C PRO A 177 3.76 17.00 -2.36
N LEU A 178 4.01 16.92 -1.06
CA LEU A 178 3.04 17.32 -0.04
C LEU A 178 2.53 18.76 -0.21
N GLU A 179 3.44 19.70 -0.52
CA GLU A 179 3.12 21.11 -0.68
C GLU A 179 2.26 21.33 -1.93
N GLY A 180 2.62 20.68 -3.04
CA GLY A 180 1.85 20.73 -4.28
C GLY A 180 0.42 20.20 -4.10
N MET A 181 0.24 19.10 -3.37
CA MET A 181 -1.10 18.59 -3.02
C MET A 181 -1.86 19.57 -2.10
N TYR A 182 -1.17 20.19 -1.15
CA TYR A 182 -1.78 21.13 -0.20
C TYR A 182 -2.30 22.41 -0.87
N GLN A 183 -1.70 22.85 -1.98
CA GLN A 183 -2.22 23.98 -2.76
C GLN A 183 -3.66 23.75 -3.23
N ALA A 184 -4.07 22.50 -3.51
CA ALA A 184 -5.44 22.18 -3.86
C ALA A 184 -6.42 22.41 -2.69
N VAL A 185 -5.97 22.26 -1.44
CA VAL A 185 -6.75 22.61 -0.24
C VAL A 185 -6.93 24.12 -0.14
N GLU A 186 -5.85 24.88 -0.33
CA GLU A 186 -5.88 26.35 -0.23
C GLU A 186 -6.74 26.98 -1.33
N ASN A 187 -6.72 26.41 -2.53
CA ASN A 187 -7.54 26.85 -3.65
C ASN A 187 -9.02 26.41 -3.52
N GLY A 188 -9.36 25.62 -2.49
CA GLY A 188 -10.71 25.12 -2.25
C GLY A 188 -11.15 24.01 -3.20
N ASN A 189 -10.21 23.39 -3.93
CA ASN A 189 -10.50 22.26 -4.83
C ASN A 189 -10.76 20.97 -4.06
N ILE A 190 -10.06 20.75 -2.95
CA ILE A 190 -10.26 19.60 -2.05
C ILE A 190 -10.41 20.08 -0.61
N ASP A 191 -11.19 19.38 0.20
CA ASP A 191 -11.29 19.72 1.62
C ASP A 191 -10.12 19.12 2.42
N MET A 192 -9.84 19.72 3.58
CA MET A 192 -8.74 19.30 4.46
C MET A 192 -8.90 17.85 4.95
N THR A 193 -10.13 17.34 5.13
CA THR A 193 -10.35 15.96 5.58
C THR A 193 -9.95 14.99 4.48
N SER A 194 -10.42 15.22 3.24
CA SER A 194 -10.03 14.41 2.08
C SER A 194 -8.52 14.40 1.86
N PHE A 195 -7.87 15.57 1.99
CA PHE A 195 -6.41 15.68 1.92
C PHE A 195 -5.71 14.84 3.00
N LEU A 196 -6.03 15.07 4.27
CA LEU A 196 -5.35 14.38 5.39
C LEU A 196 -5.58 12.87 5.40
N GLN A 197 -6.81 12.43 5.10
CA GLN A 197 -7.12 11.00 5.04
C GLN A 197 -6.49 10.31 3.83
N SER A 198 -6.33 11.02 2.70
CA SER A 198 -5.58 10.46 1.56
C SER A 198 -4.09 10.36 1.85
N LEU A 199 -3.50 11.31 2.57
CA LEU A 199 -2.11 11.19 3.02
C LEU A 199 -1.94 10.07 4.06
N ASP A 200 -2.93 9.89 4.94
CA ASP A 200 -2.99 8.78 5.90
C ASP A 200 -3.02 7.43 5.17
N GLU A 201 -3.87 7.31 4.14
CA GLU A 201 -3.92 6.15 3.25
C GLU A 201 -2.56 5.88 2.57
N ILE A 202 -1.94 6.92 1.97
CA ILE A 202 -0.66 6.82 1.27
C ILE A 202 0.45 6.29 2.19
N ILE A 203 0.54 6.81 3.41
CA ILE A 203 1.65 6.51 4.33
C ILE A 203 1.35 5.32 5.24
N PHE A 204 0.28 5.40 6.02
CA PHE A 204 0.05 4.47 7.13
C PHE A 204 -0.81 3.27 6.75
N THR A 205 -1.71 3.39 5.77
CA THR A 205 -2.51 2.23 5.35
C THR A 205 -1.69 1.30 4.44
N ASN A 206 -0.78 1.86 3.64
CA ASN A 206 0.05 1.09 2.71
C ASN A 206 1.31 0.47 3.34
N ILE A 207 1.73 0.88 4.55
CA ILE A 207 2.96 0.37 5.18
C ILE A 207 2.91 -1.13 5.44
N ASP A 208 1.83 -1.62 6.08
CA ASP A 208 1.72 -3.02 6.51
C ASP A 208 1.70 -3.93 5.28
N ILE A 209 1.01 -3.50 4.23
CA ILE A 209 0.96 -4.19 2.93
C ILE A 209 2.36 -4.24 2.31
N THR A 210 2.98 -3.08 2.09
CA THR A 210 4.25 -3.00 1.32
C THR A 210 5.40 -3.68 2.06
N SER A 211 5.47 -3.53 3.38
CA SER A 211 6.49 -4.21 4.21
C SER A 211 6.32 -5.72 4.23
N THR A 212 5.07 -6.21 4.28
CA THR A 212 4.78 -7.64 4.21
C THR A 212 5.16 -8.21 2.85
N ILE A 213 4.81 -7.55 1.75
CA ILE A 213 5.22 -7.97 0.40
C ILE A 213 6.73 -8.00 0.26
N PHE A 214 7.43 -6.97 0.74
CA PHE A 214 8.88 -6.92 0.68
C PHE A 214 9.53 -8.06 1.47
N ALA A 215 9.03 -8.35 2.67
CA ALA A 215 9.51 -9.48 3.47
C ALA A 215 9.22 -10.84 2.81
N TYR A 216 8.02 -11.06 2.27
CA TYR A 216 7.69 -12.30 1.58
C TYR A 216 8.49 -12.49 0.29
N CYS A 217 8.91 -11.40 -0.38
CA CYS A 217 9.86 -11.49 -1.49
C CYS A 217 11.16 -12.19 -1.04
N LEU A 218 11.74 -11.71 0.07
CA LEU A 218 12.97 -12.28 0.63
C LEU A 218 12.76 -13.73 1.10
N ILE A 219 11.65 -14.02 1.77
CA ILE A 219 11.31 -15.37 2.27
C ILE A 219 11.14 -16.36 1.11
N ASN A 220 10.35 -16.00 0.08
CA ASN A 220 10.11 -16.88 -1.06
C ASN A 220 11.40 -17.12 -1.85
N LEU A 221 12.20 -16.08 -2.12
CA LEU A 221 13.48 -16.24 -2.81
C LEU A 221 14.46 -17.12 -2.00
N ALA A 222 14.51 -16.97 -0.69
CA ALA A 222 15.35 -17.83 0.16
C ALA A 222 14.92 -19.31 0.13
N GLY A 223 13.63 -19.57 -0.09
CA GLY A 223 13.09 -20.92 -0.30
C GLY A 223 13.37 -21.51 -1.69
N HIS A 224 13.79 -20.69 -2.67
CA HIS A 224 14.04 -21.09 -4.06
C HIS A 224 15.44 -20.63 -4.52
N PRO A 225 16.53 -21.27 -4.06
CA PRO A 225 17.90 -20.81 -4.29
C PRO A 225 18.29 -20.70 -5.76
N ASP A 226 17.80 -21.58 -6.62
CA ASP A 226 18.09 -21.53 -8.06
C ASP A 226 17.47 -20.28 -8.71
N GLU A 227 16.23 -19.95 -8.35
CA GLU A 227 15.56 -18.73 -8.81
C GLU A 227 16.26 -17.48 -8.29
N GLN A 228 16.64 -17.49 -7.01
CA GLN A 228 17.40 -16.42 -6.37
C GLN A 228 18.74 -16.17 -7.08
N ASN A 229 19.48 -17.23 -7.41
CA ASN A 229 20.76 -17.12 -8.12
C ASN A 229 20.57 -16.58 -9.54
N ASN A 230 19.56 -17.06 -10.26
CA ASN A 230 19.23 -16.57 -11.60
C ASN A 230 18.86 -15.09 -11.58
N LEU A 231 17.98 -14.68 -10.66
CA LEU A 231 17.56 -13.29 -10.50
C LEU A 231 18.75 -12.39 -10.14
N ARG A 232 19.63 -12.86 -9.26
CA ARG A 232 20.85 -12.14 -8.90
C ARG A 232 21.76 -11.93 -10.11
N ASN A 233 21.94 -12.95 -10.95
CA ASN A 233 22.73 -12.84 -12.18
C ASN A 233 22.09 -11.87 -13.18
N GLU A 234 20.76 -11.89 -13.34
CA GLU A 234 20.04 -10.92 -14.16
C GLU A 234 20.33 -9.50 -13.67
N ILE A 235 20.09 -9.20 -12.39
CA ILE A 235 20.26 -7.86 -11.81
C ILE A 235 21.71 -7.38 -11.99
N LEU A 236 22.70 -8.21 -11.64
CA LEU A 236 24.12 -7.86 -11.75
C LEU A 236 24.54 -7.60 -13.21
N SER A 237 23.93 -8.28 -14.19
CA SER A 237 24.22 -8.04 -15.61
C SER A 237 23.72 -6.67 -16.11
N LYS A 238 22.79 -6.04 -15.39
CA LYS A 238 22.16 -4.76 -15.73
C LYS A 238 22.73 -3.58 -14.92
N GLU A 239 23.50 -3.83 -13.86
CA GLU A 239 23.94 -2.82 -12.90
C GLU A 239 25.18 -2.02 -13.33
N ASN A 240 25.20 -1.47 -14.54
CA ASN A 240 26.37 -0.75 -15.06
C ASN A 240 26.22 0.78 -15.07
N ASP A 241 25.00 1.34 -15.20
CA ASP A 241 24.72 2.78 -15.03
C ASP A 241 23.23 3.08 -14.74
N ILE A 242 22.93 4.33 -14.36
CA ILE A 242 21.57 4.80 -14.02
C ILE A 242 20.61 4.73 -15.22
N ALA A 243 21.10 4.99 -16.44
CA ALA A 243 20.26 4.98 -17.64
C ALA A 243 19.82 3.55 -18.02
N THR A 244 20.68 2.57 -17.75
CA THR A 244 20.43 1.14 -17.91
C THR A 244 19.47 0.66 -16.83
N LEU A 245 19.61 1.13 -15.60
CA LEU A 245 18.67 0.87 -14.52
C LEU A 245 17.28 1.44 -14.80
N ASP A 246 17.18 2.69 -15.28
CA ASP A 246 15.91 3.32 -15.67
C ASP A 246 15.18 2.51 -16.75
N ARG A 247 15.91 2.00 -17.75
CA ARG A 247 15.34 1.12 -18.77
C ARG A 247 14.88 -0.20 -18.17
N TYR A 248 15.73 -0.84 -17.37
CA TYR A 248 15.44 -2.12 -16.75
C TYR A 248 14.18 -2.08 -15.87
N LEU A 249 14.00 -1.01 -15.09
CA LEU A 249 12.82 -0.83 -14.24
C LEU A 249 11.50 -0.62 -15.02
N LYS A 250 11.56 -0.35 -16.32
CA LYS A 250 10.39 -0.26 -17.23
C LYS A 250 10.08 -1.57 -17.94
N GLU A 251 10.98 -2.55 -17.88
CA GLU A 251 10.83 -3.80 -18.62
C GLU A 251 9.90 -4.76 -17.83
N GLU A 252 8.71 -5.01 -18.40
CA GLU A 252 7.68 -5.88 -17.83
C GLU A 252 7.88 -7.37 -18.17
N ASN A 253 8.99 -7.73 -18.83
CA ASN A 253 9.30 -9.09 -19.27
C ASN A 253 10.61 -9.62 -18.67
N THR A 254 11.08 -9.00 -17.58
CA THR A 254 12.28 -9.39 -16.84
C THR A 254 11.96 -10.49 -15.83
N GLN A 255 12.98 -11.24 -15.40
CA GLN A 255 12.82 -12.20 -14.32
C GLN A 255 12.39 -11.48 -13.03
N LEU A 256 12.95 -10.31 -12.74
CA LEU A 256 12.52 -9.50 -11.60
C LEU A 256 11.02 -9.17 -11.64
N HIS A 257 10.51 -8.76 -12.80
CA HIS A 257 9.09 -8.47 -12.95
C HIS A 257 8.22 -9.71 -12.70
N HIS A 258 8.59 -10.86 -13.28
CA HIS A 258 7.84 -12.10 -13.09
C HIS A 258 7.88 -12.61 -11.64
N VAL A 259 9.02 -12.52 -10.96
CA VAL A 259 9.16 -12.81 -9.52
C VAL A 259 8.21 -11.94 -8.70
N TYR A 260 8.13 -10.64 -9.02
CA TYR A 260 7.24 -9.72 -8.32
C TYR A 260 5.76 -10.02 -8.58
N LEU A 261 5.38 -10.33 -9.82
CA LEU A 261 4.01 -10.73 -10.15
C LEU A 261 3.60 -12.03 -9.43
N GLU A 262 4.49 -13.02 -9.40
CA GLU A 262 4.27 -14.29 -8.72
C GLU A 262 4.17 -14.11 -7.20
N LEU A 263 4.98 -13.22 -6.64
CA LEU A 263 4.87 -12.80 -5.25
C LEU A 263 3.50 -12.20 -4.94
N LEU A 264 2.99 -11.31 -5.78
CA LEU A 264 1.67 -10.71 -5.57
C LEU A 264 0.51 -11.71 -5.77
N ARG A 265 0.70 -12.73 -6.61
CA ARG A 265 -0.27 -13.81 -6.79
C ARG A 265 -0.30 -14.74 -5.56
N ASN A 266 0.87 -15.20 -5.11
CA ASN A 266 0.99 -16.16 -4.02
C ASN A 266 0.77 -15.52 -2.64
N ASN A 267 1.21 -14.27 -2.46
CA ASN A 267 1.08 -13.50 -1.23
C ASN A 267 0.28 -12.20 -1.47
N PRO A 268 -1.03 -12.29 -1.80
CA PRO A 268 -1.79 -11.11 -2.20
C PRO A 268 -1.88 -10.08 -1.07
N PRO A 269 -1.56 -8.79 -1.32
CA PRO A 269 -1.66 -7.67 -0.37
C PRO A 269 -2.90 -7.63 0.53
N ALA A 270 -4.07 -7.95 -0.03
CA ALA A 270 -5.33 -7.94 0.70
C ALA A 270 -5.38 -8.99 1.83
N CYS A 271 -4.55 -10.03 1.76
CA CYS A 271 -4.41 -11.06 2.80
C CYS A 271 -3.49 -10.65 3.96
N SER A 272 -2.79 -9.51 3.85
CA SER A 272 -1.65 -9.16 4.70
C SER A 272 -2.04 -8.47 6.01
N ILE A 273 -3.34 -8.24 6.29
CA ILE A 273 -3.74 -7.77 7.63
C ILE A 273 -3.24 -8.83 8.63
N PRO A 274 -2.52 -8.42 9.69
CA PRO A 274 -1.73 -9.34 10.48
C PRO A 274 -2.57 -10.49 11.05
N VAL A 275 -2.43 -11.64 10.40
CA VAL A 275 -3.00 -12.94 10.77
C VAL A 275 -2.63 -13.27 12.22
N TRP A 276 -1.47 -12.81 12.69
CA TRP A 276 -0.97 -13.03 14.05
C TRP A 276 -1.79 -12.33 15.16
N LYS A 277 -2.58 -11.30 14.85
CA LYS A 277 -3.45 -10.64 15.85
C LYS A 277 -4.88 -11.18 15.87
N THR A 278 -5.34 -11.78 14.78
CA THR A 278 -6.79 -11.98 14.58
C THR A 278 -7.21 -13.41 14.29
N ASN A 279 -6.28 -14.33 13.99
CA ASN A 279 -6.61 -15.68 13.50
C ASN A 279 -7.59 -15.67 12.32
N PHE A 280 -7.76 -14.53 11.64
CA PHE A 280 -8.75 -14.33 10.59
C PHE A 280 -8.03 -14.05 9.28
N ASP A 281 -8.22 -14.96 8.34
CA ASP A 281 -7.73 -14.84 6.98
C ASP A 281 -8.59 -13.78 6.26
N THR A 282 -8.02 -12.60 6.04
CA THR A 282 -8.70 -11.43 5.47
C THR A 282 -8.52 -11.31 3.96
N GLY A 283 -8.28 -12.42 3.25
CA GLY A 283 -8.03 -12.45 1.81
C GLY A 283 -9.14 -11.97 0.88
N PHE A 284 -10.03 -11.10 1.36
CA PHE A 284 -11.11 -10.50 0.64
C PHE A 284 -10.76 -9.09 0.16
N SER A 285 -11.27 -8.71 -1.01
CA SER A 285 -11.28 -7.31 -1.44
C SER A 285 -12.11 -6.44 -0.50
N LEU A 286 -11.91 -5.12 -0.55
CA LEU A 286 -12.88 -4.19 0.02
C LEU A 286 -14.26 -4.40 -0.66
N PRO A 287 -15.37 -4.23 0.08
CA PRO A 287 -16.70 -4.36 -0.50
C PRO A 287 -16.98 -3.28 -1.54
N GLU A 288 -17.42 -3.71 -2.73
CA GLU A 288 -17.91 -2.83 -3.79
C GLU A 288 -19.39 -3.04 -4.04
N MET A 289 -20.11 -1.98 -4.40
CA MET A 289 -21.52 -2.06 -4.76
C MET A 289 -21.69 -2.23 -6.26
N THR A 290 -22.47 -3.23 -6.65
CA THR A 290 -22.92 -3.40 -8.03
C THR A 290 -23.72 -2.17 -8.50
N ALA A 291 -23.31 -1.59 -9.63
CA ALA A 291 -23.98 -0.41 -10.20
C ALA A 291 -25.39 -0.69 -10.73
N LYS A 292 -25.56 -1.90 -11.24
CA LYS A 292 -26.75 -2.42 -11.93
C LYS A 292 -26.82 -3.92 -11.72
N ASP A 293 -27.94 -4.51 -12.09
CA ASP A 293 -28.13 -5.95 -12.13
C ASP A 293 -27.02 -6.64 -12.95
N LYS A 294 -26.39 -7.67 -12.38
CA LYS A 294 -25.32 -8.47 -13.00
C LYS A 294 -25.66 -9.95 -12.92
N TYR A 295 -25.31 -10.72 -13.95
CA TYR A 295 -25.33 -12.18 -13.88
C TYR A 295 -23.92 -12.69 -13.63
N ILE A 296 -23.70 -13.37 -12.51
CA ILE A 296 -22.40 -13.96 -12.13
C ILE A 296 -22.63 -15.44 -11.84
N GLY A 297 -21.93 -16.32 -12.57
CA GLY A 297 -22.08 -17.78 -12.39
C GLY A 297 -23.50 -18.31 -12.60
N GLY A 298 -24.31 -17.65 -13.42
CA GLY A 298 -25.73 -18.00 -13.65
C GLY A 298 -26.72 -17.41 -12.65
N TYR A 299 -26.24 -16.71 -11.61
CA TYR A 299 -27.08 -16.05 -10.61
C TYR A 299 -27.25 -14.56 -10.91
N LEU A 300 -28.47 -14.06 -10.77
CA LEU A 300 -28.75 -12.62 -10.80
C LEU A 300 -28.32 -11.98 -9.48
N ILE A 301 -27.41 -11.03 -9.57
CA ILE A 301 -26.97 -10.14 -8.49
C ILE A 301 -27.61 -8.78 -8.74
N PRO A 302 -28.61 -8.36 -7.94
CA PRO A 302 -29.28 -7.07 -8.13
C PRO A 302 -28.33 -5.88 -7.97
N ALA A 303 -28.69 -4.75 -8.58
CA ALA A 303 -28.04 -3.47 -8.31
C ALA A 303 -27.98 -3.14 -6.81
N ALA A 304 -26.96 -2.39 -6.40
CA ALA A 304 -26.69 -2.02 -5.01
C ALA A 304 -26.52 -3.22 -4.06
N THR A 305 -26.06 -4.36 -4.59
CA THR A 305 -25.59 -5.48 -3.77
C THR A 305 -24.08 -5.32 -3.49
N PRO A 306 -23.64 -5.36 -2.21
CA PRO A 306 -22.23 -5.43 -1.87
C PRO A 306 -21.61 -6.75 -2.32
N VAL A 307 -20.45 -6.68 -2.96
CA VAL A 307 -19.68 -7.83 -3.43
C VAL A 307 -18.25 -7.71 -2.90
N ILE A 308 -17.72 -8.83 -2.43
CA ILE A 308 -16.31 -9.00 -2.09
C ILE A 308 -15.74 -10.13 -2.96
N ILE A 309 -14.46 -10.03 -3.29
CA ILE A 309 -13.73 -11.06 -4.03
C ILE A 309 -12.81 -11.76 -3.03
N ASP A 310 -12.89 -13.09 -2.96
CA ASP A 310 -11.89 -13.91 -2.28
C ASP A 310 -10.64 -13.97 -3.15
N VAL A 311 -9.73 -13.03 -2.90
CA VAL A 311 -8.50 -12.82 -3.67
C VAL A 311 -7.56 -14.02 -3.51
N ARG A 312 -7.49 -14.60 -2.32
CA ARG A 312 -6.66 -15.78 -2.07
C ARG A 312 -7.12 -16.96 -2.91
N ARG A 313 -8.41 -17.29 -2.82
CA ARG A 313 -9.00 -18.39 -3.58
C ARG A 313 -8.88 -18.14 -5.08
N LEU A 314 -9.08 -16.90 -5.53
CA LEU A 314 -8.91 -16.54 -6.93
C LEU A 314 -7.47 -16.78 -7.41
N ASN A 315 -6.48 -16.34 -6.63
CA ASN A 315 -5.08 -16.38 -7.03
C ASN A 315 -4.40 -17.74 -6.79
N GLN A 316 -4.94 -18.60 -5.92
CA GLN A 316 -4.31 -19.88 -5.53
C GLN A 316 -5.14 -21.13 -5.86
N ASP A 317 -6.46 -21.08 -5.73
CA ASP A 317 -7.34 -22.26 -5.89
C ASP A 317 -8.13 -22.25 -7.21
N SER A 318 -8.01 -21.20 -8.02
CA SER A 318 -8.64 -21.14 -9.34
C SER A 318 -8.09 -22.24 -10.25
N PRO A 319 -8.94 -22.93 -11.05
CA PRO A 319 -8.49 -23.92 -12.03
C PRO A 319 -7.47 -23.37 -13.05
N ILE A 320 -7.42 -22.04 -13.24
CA ILE A 320 -6.44 -21.37 -14.11
C ILE A 320 -5.01 -21.63 -13.63
N TRP A 321 -4.81 -21.74 -12.32
CA TRP A 321 -3.50 -21.96 -11.70
C TRP A 321 -3.23 -23.44 -11.40
N ALA A 322 -4.12 -24.36 -11.79
CA ALA A 322 -3.94 -25.78 -11.54
C ALA A 322 -2.80 -26.37 -12.39
N PRO A 323 -2.00 -27.32 -11.87
CA PRO A 323 -2.12 -27.92 -10.54
C PRO A 323 -1.38 -27.16 -9.42
N ASP A 324 -0.54 -26.19 -9.77
CA ASP A 324 0.51 -25.66 -8.89
C ASP A 324 0.21 -24.28 -8.29
N GLY A 325 -1.07 -23.88 -8.22
CA GLY A 325 -1.48 -22.54 -7.78
C GLY A 325 -1.07 -22.13 -6.37
N LYS A 326 -0.59 -23.06 -5.53
CA LYS A 326 -0.05 -22.76 -4.19
C LYS A 326 1.47 -22.72 -4.14
N VAL A 327 2.13 -23.20 -5.18
CA VAL A 327 3.58 -23.17 -5.30
C VAL A 327 3.98 -21.76 -5.76
N PHE A 328 5.11 -21.27 -5.26
CA PHE A 328 5.76 -20.09 -5.78
C PHE A 328 6.65 -20.52 -6.95
N ASP A 329 6.27 -20.17 -8.17
CA ASP A 329 7.02 -20.50 -9.38
C ASP A 329 6.91 -19.36 -10.39
N GLN A 330 8.03 -18.67 -10.62
CA GLN A 330 8.10 -17.54 -11.56
C GLN A 330 7.76 -17.92 -13.00
N ALA A 331 7.84 -19.21 -13.39
CA ALA A 331 7.48 -19.69 -14.71
C ALA A 331 5.96 -19.70 -14.96
N VAL A 332 5.15 -19.74 -13.89
CA VAL A 332 3.68 -19.58 -13.96
C VAL A 332 3.30 -18.15 -14.39
N GLY A 333 4.19 -17.18 -14.15
CA GLY A 333 4.12 -15.81 -14.64
C GLY A 333 4.26 -15.62 -16.16
N ILE A 334 4.83 -16.60 -16.86
CA ILE A 334 5.30 -16.46 -18.24
C ILE A 334 4.19 -16.71 -19.27
N LEU A 335 3.02 -17.23 -18.86
CA LEU A 335 1.89 -17.46 -19.76
C LEU A 335 1.07 -16.18 -19.98
N SER A 336 1.57 -15.38 -20.93
CA SER A 336 0.94 -14.19 -21.51
C SER A 336 -0.55 -14.37 -21.86
N ARG A 337 -1.33 -13.31 -21.63
CA ARG A 337 -2.79 -13.09 -21.85
C ARG A 337 -3.76 -13.50 -20.74
N ASP A 338 -3.56 -14.59 -20.02
CA ASP A 338 -4.53 -15.04 -19.00
C ASP A 338 -4.40 -14.30 -17.65
N TRP A 339 -3.24 -13.66 -17.42
CA TRP A 339 -2.96 -12.82 -16.25
C TRP A 339 -3.97 -11.68 -16.03
N MET A 340 -4.45 -11.03 -17.10
CA MET A 340 -5.37 -9.87 -17.00
C MET A 340 -6.75 -10.22 -16.43
N HIS A 341 -7.13 -11.50 -16.41
CA HIS A 341 -8.43 -11.96 -15.92
C HIS A 341 -8.32 -12.98 -14.78
N GLY A 342 -7.14 -13.58 -14.56
CA GLY A 342 -6.90 -14.61 -13.55
C GLY A 342 -6.32 -14.12 -12.23
N THR A 343 -5.78 -12.89 -12.16
CA THR A 343 -5.12 -12.38 -10.95
C THR A 343 -5.72 -11.05 -10.51
N VAL A 344 -6.05 -10.94 -9.21
CA VAL A 344 -6.33 -9.65 -8.57
C VAL A 344 -5.28 -9.45 -7.49
N CYS A 345 -4.35 -8.53 -7.72
CA CYS A 345 -3.26 -8.25 -6.77
C CYS A 345 -3.48 -6.96 -5.98
N MET A 346 -4.06 -5.95 -6.62
CA MET A 346 -4.19 -4.59 -6.07
C MET A 346 -5.65 -4.07 -6.11
N GLY A 347 -6.63 -4.97 -6.26
CA GLY A 347 -7.99 -4.60 -6.65
C GLY A 347 -8.11 -4.32 -8.14
N MET A 348 -9.31 -4.39 -8.70
CA MET A 348 -9.60 -3.88 -10.04
C MET A 348 -10.26 -2.52 -9.87
N ASP A 349 -9.59 -1.43 -10.20
CA ASP A 349 -10.23 -0.11 -10.34
C ASP A 349 -10.67 0.11 -11.80
#